data_AF-A0A529M863-F1
#
_entry.id   AF-A0A529M863-F1
#
_cell.length_a   1.000
_cell.length_b   1.000
_cell.length_c   1.000
_cell.angle_alpha   90.00
_cell.angle_beta   90.00
_cell.angle_gamma   90.00
#
_symmetry.space_group_name_H-M   'P 1'
#
loop_
_entity.id
_entity.type
_entity.pdbx_description
1 polymer ?
#
loop_
_entity_poly.entity_id
_entity_poly.type
_entity_poly.pdbx_seq_one_letter_code
_entity_poly.pdbx_strand_id
1 'polypeptide(L)'
;LGRGDSQGFHAALDPTVPLARLIFRAPTQYYKTGVVFLAWLNGFQDHFVMLGGAQSMRPLPYFVEVFKLADGCGLLADPELAAARMRKLLALYGL
;
A
#
# COMPACT_ATOMS: atom_id res chain seq x y z
N LEU A 1 -17.97 8.56 -11.95
CA LEU A 1 -17.87 10.02 -11.71
C LEU A 1 -18.64 10.86 -12.73
N GLY A 2 -18.37 10.78 -14.04
CA GLY A 2 -18.98 11.67 -15.04
C GLY A 2 -20.48 11.47 -15.40
N ARG A 3 -21.20 10.53 -14.77
CA ARG A 3 -22.61 10.21 -15.10
C ARG A 3 -23.62 10.47 -13.97
N GLY A 4 -23.20 11.08 -12.85
CA GLY A 4 -24.07 11.30 -11.68
C GLY A 4 -24.35 10.06 -10.82
N ASP A 5 -23.69 8.93 -11.09
CA ASP A 5 -23.79 7.72 -10.29
C ASP A 5 -22.94 7.82 -9.00
N SER A 6 -23.55 8.37 -7.96
CA SER A 6 -22.95 8.47 -6.62
C SER A 6 -22.83 7.11 -5.94
N GLN A 7 -23.71 6.15 -6.24
CA GLN A 7 -23.69 4.85 -5.58
C GLN A 7 -22.51 4.01 -6.06
N GLY A 8 -22.29 3.95 -7.37
CA GLY A 8 -21.10 3.30 -7.94
C GLY A 8 -19.80 3.97 -7.52
N PHE A 9 -19.81 5.29 -7.29
CA PHE A 9 -18.66 6.01 -6.73
C PHE A 9 -18.32 5.55 -5.31
N HIS A 10 -19.30 5.53 -4.41
CA HIS A 10 -19.09 5.07 -3.04
C HIS A 10 -18.72 3.60 -2.98
N ALA A 11 -19.37 2.74 -3.76
CA ALA A 11 -19.05 1.32 -3.85
C ALA A 11 -17.58 1.08 -4.27
N ALA A 12 -17.04 1.92 -5.17
CA ALA A 12 -15.66 1.79 -5.61
C ALA A 12 -14.63 2.38 -4.63
N LEU A 13 -14.94 3.51 -3.97
CA LEU A 13 -13.96 4.23 -3.15
C LEU A 13 -14.04 3.96 -1.65
N ASP A 14 -15.22 3.70 -1.09
CA ASP A 14 -15.39 3.49 0.35
C ASP A 14 -14.50 2.34 0.88
N PRO A 15 -14.32 1.21 0.15
CA PRO A 15 -13.38 0.15 0.57
C PRO A 15 -11.92 0.61 0.69
N THR A 16 -11.53 1.68 -0.01
CA THR A 16 -10.16 2.23 0.00
C THR A 16 -9.91 3.20 1.16
N VAL A 17 -10.97 3.68 1.83
CA VAL A 17 -10.86 4.68 2.90
C VAL A 17 -10.00 4.18 4.08
N PRO A 18 -10.14 2.94 4.58
CA PRO A 18 -9.26 2.43 5.65
C PRO A 18 -7.79 2.39 5.23
N LEU A 19 -7.50 1.97 4.00
CA LEU A 19 -6.14 1.96 3.45
C LEU A 19 -5.55 3.38 3.40
N ALA A 20 -6.32 4.34 2.90
CA ALA A 20 -5.91 5.74 2.86
C ALA A 20 -5.62 6.28 4.28
N ARG A 21 -6.51 6.02 5.24
CA ARG A 21 -6.29 6.41 6.65
C ARG A 21 -5.02 5.80 7.23
N LEU A 22 -4.74 4.53 6.92
CA LEU A 22 -3.51 3.86 7.36
C LEU A 22 -2.28 4.54 6.75
N ILE A 23 -2.27 4.76 5.43
CA ILE A 23 -1.13 5.37 4.73
C ILE A 23 -0.78 6.74 5.34
N PHE A 24 -1.81 7.55 5.63
CA PHE A 24 -1.68 8.91 6.13
C PHE A 24 -1.67 9.03 7.67
N ARG A 25 -1.62 7.91 8.41
CA ARG A 25 -1.59 7.93 9.88
C ARG A 25 -0.42 8.74 10.42
N ALA A 26 -0.57 9.28 11.64
CA ALA A 26 0.51 10.00 12.31
C ALA A 26 1.79 9.14 12.47
N PRO A 27 3.00 9.71 12.39
CA PRO A 27 3.30 11.04 11.85
C PRO A 27 3.10 11.09 10.31
N THR A 28 2.26 12.02 9.85
CA THR A 28 1.74 12.03 8.47
C THR A 28 2.81 12.33 7.43
N GLN A 29 3.91 12.99 7.79
CA GLN A 29 5.03 13.27 6.88
C GLN A 29 5.62 12.00 6.22
N TYR A 30 5.41 10.81 6.81
CA TYR A 30 5.85 9.52 6.25
C TYR A 30 4.79 8.82 5.38
N TYR A 31 3.75 9.52 4.93
CA TYR A 31 2.74 8.92 4.03
C TYR A 31 3.36 8.41 2.71
N LYS A 32 4.41 9.09 2.22
CA LYS A 32 5.12 8.73 0.99
C LYS A 32 5.68 7.30 1.05
N THR A 33 6.06 6.83 2.25
CA THR A 33 6.53 5.46 2.45
C THR A 33 5.46 4.43 2.08
N GLY A 34 4.20 4.66 2.48
CA GLY A 34 3.08 3.80 2.10
C GLY A 34 2.73 3.88 0.61
N VAL A 35 2.79 5.08 0.02
CA VAL A 35 2.54 5.27 -1.42
C VAL A 35 3.58 4.54 -2.27
N VAL A 36 4.87 4.71 -1.96
CA VAL A 36 5.96 4.03 -2.67
C VAL A 36 5.92 2.53 -2.44
N PHE A 37 5.55 2.08 -1.24
CA PHE A 37 5.35 0.67 -0.95
C PHE A 37 4.24 0.05 -1.83
N LEU A 38 3.09 0.71 -1.98
CA LEU A 38 2.04 0.26 -2.90
C LEU A 38 2.49 0.28 -4.36
N ALA A 39 3.24 1.30 -4.76
CA ALA A 39 3.78 1.39 -6.11
C ALA A 39 4.72 0.22 -6.41
N TRP A 40 5.57 -0.14 -5.44
CA TRP A 40 6.42 -1.30 -5.50
C TRP A 40 5.61 -2.60 -5.49
N LEU A 41 4.59 -2.79 -4.65
CA LEU A 41 3.78 -4.02 -4.71
C LEU A 41 3.13 -4.24 -6.07
N ASN A 42 2.71 -3.16 -6.73
CA ASN A 42 2.06 -3.18 -8.04
C ASN A 42 3.03 -3.19 -9.24
N GLY A 43 4.35 -3.26 -9.01
CA GLY A 43 5.32 -3.34 -10.09
C GLY A 43 5.56 -2.04 -10.86
N PHE A 44 5.12 -0.88 -10.35
CA PHE A 44 5.46 0.42 -10.93
C PHE A 44 6.94 0.81 -10.73
N GLN A 45 7.67 0.07 -9.89
CA GLN A 45 9.11 0.20 -9.66
C GLN A 45 9.70 -1.15 -9.22
N ASP A 46 10.97 -1.40 -9.52
CA ASP A 46 11.60 -2.71 -9.25
C ASP A 46 12.11 -2.89 -7.82
N HIS A 47 12.35 -1.79 -7.11
CA HIS A 47 12.97 -1.79 -5.78
C HIS A 47 12.17 -0.96 -4.77
N PHE A 48 12.30 -1.29 -3.48
CA PHE A 48 11.73 -0.51 -2.39
C PHE A 48 12.83 0.26 -1.63
N VAL A 49 13.38 1.28 -2.29
CA VAL A 49 14.38 2.20 -1.73
C VAL A 49 13.91 3.62 -1.98
N MET A 50 14.04 4.49 -0.99
CA MET A 50 13.62 5.88 -1.04
C MET A 50 14.78 6.80 -0.66
N LEU A 51 14.71 8.04 -1.13
CA LEU A 51 15.67 9.09 -0.77
C LEU A 51 15.75 9.24 0.76
N GLY A 52 16.98 9.39 1.26
CA GLY A 52 17.24 9.53 2.70
C GLY A 52 16.89 8.29 3.54
N GLY A 53 16.71 7.12 2.93
CA GLY A 53 16.34 5.90 3.64
C GLY A 53 14.88 5.90 4.11
N ALA A 54 14.01 6.72 3.51
CA ALA A 54 12.63 6.91 3.99
C ALA A 54 11.78 5.62 4.00
N GLN A 55 12.21 4.55 3.33
CA GLN A 55 11.57 3.23 3.40
C GLN A 55 11.59 2.62 4.81
N SER A 56 12.51 3.03 5.68
CA SER A 56 12.59 2.52 7.07
C SER A 56 11.81 3.37 8.09
N MET A 57 11.06 4.39 7.66
CA MET A 57 10.36 5.33 8.57
C MET A 57 9.00 4.80 9.06
N ARG A 58 8.62 3.58 8.67
CA ARG A 58 7.43 2.86 9.14
C ARG A 58 7.83 1.47 9.63
N PRO A 59 7.21 0.94 10.70
CA PRO A 59 7.55 -0.37 11.25
C PRO A 59 6.97 -1.50 10.39
N LEU A 60 7.53 -2.72 10.46
CA LEU A 60 7.05 -3.86 9.65
C LEU A 60 5.53 -4.12 9.73
N PRO A 61 4.87 -4.08 10.91
CA PRO A 61 3.42 -4.26 11.00
C PRO A 61 2.61 -3.25 10.16
N TYR A 62 3.14 -2.05 9.93
CA TYR A 62 2.49 -1.09 9.03
C TYR A 62 2.42 -1.61 7.60
N PHE A 63 3.51 -2.19 7.09
CA PHE A 63 3.56 -2.74 5.73
C PHE A 63 2.64 -3.95 5.58
N VAL A 64 2.59 -4.81 6.59
CA VAL A 64 1.67 -5.96 6.63
C VAL A 64 0.21 -5.50 6.54
N GLU A 65 -0.18 -4.49 7.31
CA GLU A 65 -1.56 -4.00 7.26
C GLU A 65 -1.88 -3.21 5.98
N VAL A 66 -0.91 -2.49 5.39
CA VAL A 66 -1.08 -1.88 4.06
C VAL A 66 -1.32 -2.96 3.00
N PHE A 67 -0.55 -4.05 3.02
CA PHE A 67 -0.72 -5.17 2.10
C PHE A 67 -2.11 -5.80 2.22
N LYS A 68 -2.55 -6.11 3.44
CA LYS A 68 -3.87 -6.75 3.69
C LYS A 68 -5.03 -5.84 3.30
N LEU A 69 -4.95 -4.54 3.60
CA LEU A 69 -5.97 -3.59 3.19
C LEU A 69 -6.00 -3.38 1.66
N ALA A 70 -4.83 -3.35 1.01
CA ALA A 70 -4.75 -3.21 -0.45
C ALA A 70 -5.36 -4.42 -1.17
N ASP A 71 -5.09 -5.64 -0.68
CA ASP A 71 -5.71 -6.87 -1.17
C ASP A 71 -7.23 -6.82 -0.99
N GLY A 72 -7.71 -6.46 0.21
CA GLY A 72 -9.14 -6.39 0.53
C GLY A 72 -9.95 -5.35 -0.25
N CYS A 73 -9.29 -4.40 -0.93
CA CYS A 73 -9.96 -3.42 -1.81
C CYS A 73 -9.57 -3.56 -3.30
N GLY A 74 -8.91 -4.67 -3.69
CA GLY A 74 -8.59 -4.96 -5.08
C GLY A 74 -7.55 -4.02 -5.70
N LEU A 75 -6.67 -3.44 -4.89
CA LEU A 75 -5.62 -2.51 -5.32
C LEU A 75 -4.26 -3.17 -5.61
N LEU A 76 -4.23 -4.51 -5.64
CA LEU A 76 -3.09 -5.30 -6.10
C LEU A 76 -3.37 -5.78 -7.52
N ALA A 77 -2.78 -5.13 -8.52
CA ALA A 77 -2.98 -5.42 -9.93
C ALA A 77 -2.50 -6.83 -10.31
N ASP A 78 -1.41 -7.28 -9.69
CA ASP A 78 -0.89 -8.65 -9.77
C ASP A 78 -0.69 -9.19 -8.33
N PRO A 79 -1.66 -9.94 -7.78
CA PRO A 79 -1.58 -10.49 -6.44
C PRO A 79 -0.39 -11.43 -6.21
N GLU A 80 0.05 -12.17 -7.23
CA GLU A 80 1.19 -13.09 -7.11
C GLU A 80 2.50 -12.33 -7.01
N LEU A 81 2.68 -11.30 -7.85
CA LEU A 81 3.82 -10.39 -7.74
C LEU A 81 3.85 -9.69 -6.39
N ALA A 82 2.72 -9.15 -5.95
CA ALA A 82 2.61 -8.46 -4.66
C ALA A 82 2.95 -9.40 -3.50
N ALA A 83 2.41 -10.63 -3.50
CA ALA A 83 2.70 -11.62 -2.49
C ALA A 83 4.16 -12.06 -2.50
N ALA A 84 4.78 -12.24 -3.68
CA ALA A 84 6.19 -12.56 -3.80
C ALA A 84 7.09 -11.43 -3.27
N ARG A 85 6.74 -10.17 -3.54
CA ARG A 85 7.43 -8.99 -2.99
C ARG A 85 7.27 -8.89 -1.48
N MET A 86 6.06 -9.11 -0.96
CA MET A 86 5.81 -9.12 0.49
C MET A 86 6.60 -10.22 1.21
N ARG A 87 6.66 -11.44 0.65
CA ARG A 87 7.50 -12.54 1.18
C ARG A 87 8.98 -12.16 1.22
N LYS A 88 9.50 -11.52 0.17
CA LYS A 88 10.89 -11.02 0.15
C LYS A 88 11.13 -9.99 1.24
N LEU A 89 10.20 -9.06 1.47
CA LEU A 89 10.31 -8.08 2.55
C LEU A 89 10.35 -8.76 3.92
N LEU A 90 9.44 -9.70 4.18
CA LEU A 90 9.40 -10.45 5.45
C LEU A 90 10.72 -11.21 5.70
N ALA A 91 11.27 -11.87 4.67
CA ALA A 91 12.54 -12.57 4.77
C ALA A 91 13.71 -11.65 5.15
N LEU A 92 13.72 -10.39 4.67
CA LEU A 92 14.73 -9.39 5.08
C LEU A 92 14.64 -9.01 6.57
N TYR A 93 13.46 -9.15 7.17
CA TYR A 93 13.24 -8.97 8.60
C TYR A 93 13.40 -10.29 9.41
N GLY A 94 13.79 -11.39 8.75
CA GLY A 94 14.00 -12.69 9.40
C GLY A 94 12.73 -13.47 9.69
N LEU A 95 11.64 -13.20 8.96
CA LEU A 95 10.35 -13.91 9.04
C LEU A 95 10.10 -14.83 7.84
#